data_AF-A0A7S4SJX9-F1
#
_entry.id   AF-A0A7S4SJX9-F1
#
_cell.length_a   1.000
_cell.length_b   1.000
_cell.length_c   1.000
_cell.angle_alpha   90.00
_cell.angle_beta   90.00
_cell.angle_gamma   90.00
#
_symmetry.space_group_name_H-M   'P 1'
#
loop_
_entity.id
_entity.type
_entity.pdbx_description
1 polymer ?
#
loop_
_entity_poly.entity_id
_entity_poly.type
_entity_poly.pdbx_seq_one_letter_code
_entity_poly.pdbx_strand_id
1 'polypeptide(L)'
;MDTANKSQQQHERTEQVPLVNLQTSDINENDVLCGRAAEVINNSGNRRFRALTRYFRSIYANSSKGDDKNKISCAIVDAVRIIASQNQDASASCSTDYVDDLSVSSKAVGTTVDPSTHTNN
;
A
#
# COMPACT_ATOMS: atom_id res chain seq x y z
N MET A 1 -4.09 -45.47 25.57
CA MET A 1 -3.04 -44.72 24.84
C MET A 1 -3.61 -44.52 23.46
N ASP A 2 -4.37 -43.45 23.29
CA ASP A 2 -5.26 -43.27 22.15
C ASP A 2 -4.77 -42.08 21.35
N THR A 3 -4.02 -42.37 20.28
CA THR A 3 -3.45 -41.36 19.40
C THR A 3 -4.54 -40.85 18.47
N ALA A 4 -5.00 -39.63 18.73
CA ALA A 4 -6.02 -38.93 17.96
C ALA A 4 -5.56 -38.69 16.51
N ASN A 5 -6.38 -39.19 15.58
CA ASN A 5 -6.26 -39.02 14.14
C ASN A 5 -6.67 -37.57 13.77
N LYS A 6 -5.69 -36.70 13.48
CA LYS A 6 -5.94 -35.32 13.03
C LYS A 6 -5.92 -35.28 11.50
N SER A 7 -7.10 -35.40 10.91
CA SER A 7 -7.35 -35.18 9.49
C SER A 7 -7.09 -33.71 9.13
N GLN A 8 -6.12 -33.46 8.26
CA GLN A 8 -5.90 -32.16 7.65
C GLN A 8 -6.93 -31.95 6.54
N GLN A 9 -7.96 -31.14 6.78
CA GLN A 9 -8.77 -30.56 5.70
C GLN A 9 -8.06 -29.32 5.18
N GLN A 10 -7.42 -29.45 4.02
CA GLN A 10 -6.88 -28.33 3.25
C GLN A 10 -8.07 -27.54 2.68
N HIS A 11 -8.08 -26.22 2.94
CA HIS A 11 -9.11 -25.31 2.43
C HIS A 11 -8.85 -25.01 0.95
N GLU A 12 -9.48 -25.75 0.06
CA GLU A 12 -9.62 -25.37 -1.34
C GLU A 12 -10.68 -24.27 -1.45
N ARG A 13 -10.24 -23.00 -1.42
CA ARG A 13 -11.09 -21.86 -1.77
C ARG A 13 -10.52 -21.15 -2.99
N THR A 14 -10.57 -21.84 -4.13
CA THR A 14 -10.38 -21.20 -5.43
C THR A 14 -11.75 -20.94 -6.03
N GLU A 15 -12.43 -19.90 -5.56
CA GLU A 15 -13.54 -19.32 -6.32
C GLU A 15 -12.92 -18.81 -7.63
N GLN A 16 -13.03 -19.60 -8.70
CA GLN A 16 -12.64 -19.16 -10.04
C GLN A 16 -13.58 -18.02 -10.44
N VAL A 17 -13.13 -16.79 -10.25
CA VAL A 17 -13.81 -15.60 -10.74
C VAL A 17 -13.92 -15.74 -12.27
N PRO A 18 -15.10 -15.52 -12.89
CA PRO A 18 -15.26 -15.62 -14.33
C PRO A 18 -14.23 -14.74 -15.04
N LEU A 19 -13.42 -15.35 -15.91
CA LEU A 19 -12.50 -14.60 -16.76
C LEU A 19 -13.32 -13.84 -17.80
N VAL A 20 -13.55 -12.55 -17.54
CA VAL A 20 -14.13 -11.63 -18.52
C VAL A 20 -13.15 -11.46 -19.68
N ASN A 21 -13.67 -11.62 -20.91
CA ASN A 21 -12.89 -11.45 -22.13
C ASN A 21 -12.67 -9.95 -22.41
N LEU A 22 -11.72 -9.33 -21.71
CA LEU A 22 -11.31 -7.94 -21.94
C LEU A 22 -10.58 -7.83 -23.27
N GLN A 23 -11.06 -6.97 -24.16
CA GLN A 23 -10.32 -6.63 -25.38
C GLN A 23 -9.18 -5.67 -25.01
N THR A 24 -8.07 -5.72 -25.75
CA THR A 24 -6.94 -4.79 -25.51
C THR A 24 -7.32 -3.32 -25.73
N SER A 25 -8.35 -3.06 -26.53
CA SER A 25 -8.96 -1.73 -26.70
C SER A 25 -9.57 -1.16 -25.42
N ASP A 26 -9.92 -2.02 -24.47
CA ASP A 26 -10.60 -1.64 -23.24
C ASP A 26 -9.60 -1.27 -22.13
N ILE A 27 -8.30 -1.47 -22.37
CA ILE A 27 -7.23 -1.13 -21.45
C ILE A 27 -7.01 0.38 -21.46
N ASN A 28 -7.21 1.00 -20.30
CA ASN A 28 -6.93 2.41 -20.08
C ASN A 28 -5.49 2.61 -19.57
N GLU A 29 -4.97 3.82 -19.77
CA GLU A 29 -3.72 4.33 -19.20
C GLU A 29 -3.68 4.31 -17.67
N ASN A 30 -4.82 4.12 -17.03
CA ASN A 30 -4.98 4.15 -15.57
C ASN A 30 -5.06 2.76 -14.97
N ASP A 31 -5.16 1.73 -15.82
CA ASP A 31 -5.23 0.35 -15.38
C ASP A 31 -3.87 -0.12 -14.89
N VAL A 32 -3.88 -0.84 -13.77
CA VAL A 32 -2.70 -1.53 -13.26
C VAL A 32 -2.71 -2.93 -13.85
N LEU A 33 -1.90 -3.12 -14.88
CA LEU A 33 -1.80 -4.38 -15.61
C LEU A 33 -0.88 -5.36 -14.89
N CYS A 34 -1.28 -6.62 -14.82
CA CYS A 34 -0.49 -7.71 -14.25
C CYS A 34 0.26 -8.47 -15.37
N GLY A 35 1.48 -8.94 -15.11
CA GLY A 35 2.24 -9.79 -16.04
C GLY A 35 3.66 -9.30 -16.35
N ARG A 36 4.30 -9.90 -17.36
CA ARG A 36 5.72 -9.67 -17.73
C ARG A 36 5.92 -9.08 -19.14
N ALA A 37 4.85 -8.67 -19.82
CA ALA A 37 4.96 -8.10 -21.17
C ALA A 37 5.54 -6.67 -21.13
N ALA A 38 6.21 -6.26 -22.22
CA ALA A 38 6.82 -4.92 -22.32
C ALA A 38 5.78 -3.79 -22.19
N GLU A 39 4.59 -3.99 -22.75
CA GLU A 39 3.46 -3.06 -22.67
C GLU A 39 2.94 -2.90 -21.24
N VAL A 40 2.96 -3.98 -20.45
CA VAL A 40 2.59 -3.95 -19.02
C VAL A 40 3.60 -3.14 -18.22
N ILE A 41 4.90 -3.30 -18.47
CA ILE A 41 5.96 -2.57 -17.76
C ILE A 41 5.86 -1.06 -18.02
N ASN A 42 5.55 -0.69 -19.27
CA ASN A 42 5.50 0.69 -19.74
C ASN A 42 4.09 1.32 -19.68
N ASN A 43 3.11 0.66 -19.08
CA ASN A 43 1.81 1.30 -18.84
C ASN A 43 1.93 2.43 -17.79
N SER A 44 1.27 3.57 -18.04
CA SER A 44 1.26 4.75 -17.17
C SER A 44 0.73 4.44 -15.77
N GLY A 45 -0.35 3.67 -15.67
CA GLY A 45 -0.95 3.19 -14.42
C GLY A 45 0.05 2.41 -13.60
N ASN A 46 0.77 1.48 -14.24
CA ASN A 46 1.84 0.71 -13.58
C ASN A 46 3.01 1.58 -13.11
N ARG A 47 3.42 2.60 -13.89
CA ARG A 47 4.46 3.54 -13.44
C ARG A 47 4.02 4.33 -12.21
N ARG A 48 2.81 4.90 -12.24
CA ARG A 48 2.23 5.68 -11.13
C ARG A 48 2.07 4.82 -9.89
N PHE A 49 1.49 3.63 -10.04
CA PHE A 49 1.33 2.65 -8.98
C PHE A 49 2.67 2.33 -8.32
N ARG A 50 3.71 2.00 -9.10
CA ARG A 50 5.05 1.71 -8.57
C ARG A 50 5.67 2.89 -7.82
N ALA A 51 5.46 4.13 -8.29
CA ALA A 51 5.95 5.33 -7.60
C ALA A 51 5.26 5.51 -6.24
N LEU A 52 3.93 5.40 -6.20
CA LEU A 52 3.14 5.52 -4.98
C LEU A 52 3.46 4.41 -3.98
N THR A 53 3.55 3.14 -4.42
CA THR A 53 3.95 2.04 -3.53
C THR A 53 5.33 2.27 -2.92
N ARG A 54 6.30 2.79 -3.70
CA ARG A 54 7.63 3.13 -3.17
C ARG A 54 7.55 4.24 -2.12
N TYR A 55 6.74 5.26 -2.37
CA TYR A 55 6.54 6.37 -1.44
C TYR A 55 5.90 5.90 -0.11
N PHE A 56 4.84 5.11 -0.18
CA PHE A 56 4.13 4.62 1.01
C PHE A 56 4.79 3.41 1.70
N ARG A 57 5.85 2.84 1.12
CA ARG A 57 6.48 1.59 1.58
C ARG A 57 6.88 1.64 3.06
N SER A 58 7.53 2.72 3.49
CA SER A 58 8.00 2.85 4.87
C SER A 58 6.83 2.93 5.85
N ILE A 59 5.81 3.72 5.52
CA ILE A 59 4.61 3.92 6.34
C ILE A 59 3.84 2.59 6.45
N TYR A 60 3.68 1.86 5.35
CA TYR A 60 3.03 0.56 5.34
C TYR A 60 3.79 -0.48 6.16
N ALA A 61 5.13 -0.53 6.03
CA ALA A 61 5.97 -1.49 6.74
C ALA A 61 6.00 -1.24 8.25
N ASN A 62 6.01 0.03 8.66
CA ASN A 62 6.02 0.43 10.07
C ASN A 62 4.63 0.37 10.73
N SER A 63 3.57 0.16 9.95
CA SER A 63 2.23 -0.01 10.51
C SER A 63 2.07 -1.38 11.16
N SER A 64 1.67 -1.36 12.43
CA SER A 64 1.39 -2.55 13.23
C SER A 64 -0.04 -3.06 13.09
N LYS A 65 -0.97 -2.21 12.60
CA LYS A 65 -2.40 -2.56 12.46
C LYS A 65 -2.76 -2.92 11.03
N GLY A 66 -3.58 -3.97 10.87
CA GLY A 66 -4.10 -4.38 9.56
C GLY A 66 -4.94 -3.29 8.89
N ASP A 67 -5.77 -2.58 9.66
CA ASP A 67 -6.64 -1.52 9.14
C ASP A 67 -5.86 -0.38 8.50
N ASP A 68 -4.74 0.01 9.10
CA ASP A 68 -3.90 1.09 8.57
C ASP A 68 -3.19 0.66 7.28
N LYS A 69 -2.80 -0.61 7.16
CA LYS A 69 -2.31 -1.20 5.90
C LYS A 69 -3.38 -1.19 4.82
N ASN A 70 -4.63 -1.49 5.16
CA ASN A 70 -5.75 -1.40 4.24
C ASN A 70 -5.97 0.04 3.77
N LYS A 71 -6.01 1.01 4.70
CA LYS A 71 -6.16 2.45 4.36
C LYS A 71 -5.06 2.92 3.41
N ILE A 72 -3.81 2.54 3.67
CA ILE A 72 -2.68 2.88 2.79
C ILE A 72 -2.87 2.26 1.40
N SER A 73 -3.34 1.02 1.33
CA SER A 73 -3.59 0.33 0.05
C SER A 73 -4.69 1.01 -0.75
N CYS A 74 -5.81 1.37 -0.10
CA CYS A 74 -6.90 2.13 -0.72
C CYS A 74 -6.40 3.50 -1.23
N ALA A 75 -5.66 4.24 -0.39
CA ALA A 75 -5.11 5.54 -0.77
C ALA A 75 -4.20 5.48 -2.00
N ILE A 76 -3.40 4.42 -2.15
CA ILE A 76 -2.58 4.22 -3.36
C ILE A 76 -3.46 4.08 -4.61
N VAL A 77 -4.52 3.25 -4.53
CA VAL A 77 -5.42 3.01 -5.67
C VAL A 77 -6.18 4.28 -6.04
N ASP A 78 -6.69 5.00 -5.06
CA ASP A 78 -7.41 6.25 -5.27
C ASP A 78 -6.50 7.31 -5.89
N ALA A 79 -5.25 7.42 -5.41
CA ALA A 79 -4.27 8.34 -6.00
C ALA A 79 -3.95 8.00 -7.46
N VAL A 80 -3.83 6.72 -7.84
CA VAL A 80 -3.65 6.32 -9.24
C VAL A 80 -4.82 6.80 -10.11
N ARG A 81 -6.06 6.69 -9.60
CA ARG A 81 -7.29 7.11 -10.29
C ARG A 81 -7.48 8.64 -10.34
N ILE A 82 -6.96 9.39 -9.38
CA ILE A 82 -7.05 10.86 -9.35
C ILE A 82 -5.97 11.50 -10.24
N ILE A 83 -4.72 11.03 -10.17
CA ILE A 83 -3.64 11.55 -11.02
C ILE A 83 -3.96 11.32 -12.50
N ALA A 84 -4.69 10.26 -12.77
CA ALA A 84 -5.28 9.95 -14.06
C ALA A 84 -6.29 11.00 -14.57
N SER A 85 -7.24 11.42 -13.73
CA SER A 85 -8.31 12.35 -14.13
C SER A 85 -7.86 13.82 -14.18
N GLN A 86 -6.83 14.19 -13.41
CA GLN A 86 -6.28 15.56 -13.40
C GLN A 86 -5.59 15.99 -14.71
N ASN A 87 -5.37 15.06 -15.65
CA ASN A 87 -4.88 15.40 -16.99
C ASN A 87 -5.99 15.57 -18.03
N GLN A 88 -7.27 15.43 -17.65
CA GLN A 88 -8.40 15.57 -18.58
C GLN A 88 -9.30 16.78 -18.32
N ASP A 89 -9.64 17.19 -17.08
CA ASP A 89 -10.44 18.41 -16.88
C ASP A 89 -10.27 19.02 -15.48
N ALA A 90 -9.86 20.29 -15.41
CA ALA A 90 -9.65 21.07 -14.18
C ALA A 90 -10.97 21.55 -13.51
N SER A 91 -11.98 20.68 -13.30
CA SER A 91 -13.28 21.17 -12.81
C SER A 91 -14.16 20.20 -12.01
N ALA A 92 -13.62 19.32 -11.16
CA ALA A 92 -14.47 18.61 -10.20
C ALA A 92 -13.79 18.39 -8.84
N SER A 93 -14.15 19.27 -7.90
CA SER A 93 -14.01 19.13 -6.45
C SER A 93 -14.63 17.81 -5.99
N CYS A 94 -13.85 16.94 -5.31
CA CYS A 94 -14.37 15.76 -4.63
C CYS A 94 -13.88 15.74 -3.17
N SER A 95 -14.86 15.63 -2.26
CA SER A 95 -14.84 15.77 -0.80
C SER A 95 -13.54 15.38 -0.09
N THR A 96 -12.96 16.37 0.59
CA THR A 96 -12.03 16.17 1.72
C THR A 96 -12.83 16.07 3.02
N ASP A 97 -13.47 14.93 3.28
CA ASP A 97 -14.14 14.65 4.57
C ASP A 97 -13.34 13.70 5.47
N TYR A 98 -12.03 13.51 5.24
CA TYR A 98 -11.15 12.75 6.12
C TYR A 98 -9.90 13.55 6.49
N VAL A 99 -10.08 14.49 7.41
CA VAL A 99 -9.01 15.02 8.25
C VAL A 99 -9.44 14.82 9.70
N ASP A 100 -8.85 13.86 10.40
CA ASP A 100 -8.16 14.10 11.67
C ASP A 100 -7.55 12.82 12.26
N ASP A 101 -6.46 13.03 13.00
CA ASP A 101 -5.76 12.07 13.85
C ASP A 101 -4.65 11.20 13.24
N LEU A 102 -3.61 11.87 12.76
CA LEU A 102 -2.24 11.37 12.87
C LEU A 102 -1.43 12.33 13.74
N SER A 103 -1.90 12.56 14.98
CA SER A 103 -1.15 13.25 16.02
C SER A 103 -0.17 12.30 16.72
N VAL A 104 0.78 11.70 15.99
CA VAL A 104 1.84 10.92 16.66
C VAL A 104 2.89 11.88 17.20
N SER A 105 2.65 12.23 18.47
CA SER A 105 3.54 12.85 19.44
C SER A 105 5.02 12.52 19.19
N SER A 106 5.79 13.53 18.77
CA SER A 106 7.25 13.49 18.81
C SER A 106 7.69 13.47 20.27
N LYS A 107 7.87 12.29 20.86
CA LYS A 107 8.58 12.17 22.14
C LYS A 107 10.07 12.36 21.89
N ALA A 108 10.53 13.58 22.13
CA ALA A 108 11.92 13.83 22.46
C ALA A 108 12.26 13.06 23.74
N VAL A 109 13.18 12.10 23.66
CA VAL A 109 13.91 11.57 24.82
C VAL A 109 15.37 11.92 24.59
N GLY A 110 15.72 13.12 25.03
CA GLY A 110 17.09 13.50 25.34
C GLY A 110 17.36 13.27 26.83
N THR A 111 18.65 13.15 27.17
CA THR A 111 19.22 12.95 28.52
C THR A 111 19.06 11.51 29.01
N THR A 112 20.12 10.74 29.27
CA THR A 112 21.17 10.97 30.27
C THR A 112 22.47 10.22 29.91
N VAL A 113 23.62 10.90 29.92
CA VAL A 113 24.93 10.26 30.15
C VAL A 113 25.54 10.91 31.39
N ASP A 114 25.69 10.10 32.43
CA ASP A 114 26.19 10.43 33.76
C ASP A 114 27.68 10.86 33.76
N PRO A 115 28.12 11.64 34.76
CA PRO A 115 29.49 12.10 34.90
C PRO A 115 30.32 11.08 35.69
N SER A 116 31.49 10.67 35.17
CA SER A 116 32.49 10.04 36.01
C SER A 116 33.91 10.43 35.61
N THR A 117 34.55 11.07 36.58
CA THR A 117 35.92 11.56 36.65
C THR A 117 36.97 10.45 36.57
N HIS A 118 38.02 10.65 35.77
CA HIS A 118 39.37 10.20 36.14
C HIS A 118 40.44 11.09 35.51
N THR A 119 41.13 11.84 36.36
CA THR A 119 42.46 12.40 36.13
C THR A 119 43.46 11.26 35.94
N ASN A 120 44.46 11.40 35.06
CA ASN A 120 45.86 11.05 35.32
C ASN A 120 46.77 11.32 34.09
N ASN A 121 47.92 11.94 34.42
CA ASN A 121 49.13 12.28 33.66
C ASN A 121 49.05 13.36 32.58
#